data_AF-X1LX06-F1
#
_entry.id   AF-X1LX06-F1
#
_cell.length_a   1.000
_cell.length_b   1.000
_cell.length_c   1.000
_cell.angle_alpha   90.00
_cell.angle_beta   90.00
_cell.angle_gamma   90.00
#
_symmetry.space_group_name_H-M   'P 1'
#
loop_
_entity.id
_entity.type
_entity.pdbx_description
1 polymer ?
#
loop_
_entity_poly.entity_id
_entity_poly.type
_entity_poly.pdbx_seq_one_letter_code
_entity_poly.pdbx_strand_id
1 'polypeptide(L)'
;MKFVADLHLHSKYSRATSPSMDLENLTKWAKIKGIKVLGTGDFTHPQWFENLKEKLEPAEPGLFKLKKGDGETRFLLSAEISCIYSKGGRVRKIHIIIFAPSFDVVEKINAQLGWIGNLKSDGRPILGLDAKELAKIVLNTSSDCLLIPAHAWTPWFSIFGSKSGFD
;
A
#
# COMPACT_ATOMS: atom_id res chain seq x y z
N MET A 1 6.41 -24.43 3.91
CA MET A 1 6.26 -23.78 5.24
C MET A 1 4.88 -23.10 5.29
N LYS A 2 4.13 -23.22 6.40
CA LYS A 2 2.87 -22.48 6.60
C LYS A 2 3.16 -21.17 7.34
N PHE A 3 2.50 -20.08 6.95
CA PHE A 3 2.59 -18.79 7.64
C PHE A 3 1.30 -17.99 7.47
N VAL A 4 1.10 -16.99 8.34
CA VAL A 4 0.00 -16.03 8.28
C VAL A 4 0.53 -14.69 7.80
N ALA A 5 -0.25 -14.01 6.96
CA ALA A 5 0.07 -12.69 6.44
C ALA A 5 -1.09 -11.71 6.61
N ASP A 6 -0.76 -10.45 6.86
CA ASP A 6 -1.70 -9.32 6.84
C ASP A 6 -1.10 -8.21 5.96
N LEU A 7 -1.67 -8.04 4.76
CA LEU A 7 -1.01 -7.32 3.67
C LEU A 7 -1.60 -5.92 3.39
N HIS A 8 -2.71 -5.57 4.05
CA HIS A 8 -3.35 -4.26 3.90
C HIS A 8 -3.39 -3.54 5.25
N LEU A 9 -2.37 -2.72 5.48
CA LEU A 9 -2.21 -1.91 6.67
C LEU A 9 -2.00 -0.45 6.28
N HIS A 10 -2.13 0.44 7.26
CA HIS A 10 -1.80 1.84 7.15
C HIS A 10 -0.75 2.24 8.18
N SER A 11 0.13 3.15 7.79
CA SER A 11 1.13 3.78 8.63
C SER A 11 0.53 4.89 9.48
N LYS A 12 1.34 5.43 10.39
CA LYS A 12 1.01 6.65 11.16
C LYS A 12 0.78 7.91 10.29
N TYR A 13 1.04 7.85 8.98
CA TYR A 13 0.83 8.96 8.05
C TYR A 13 -0.55 8.94 7.37
N SER A 14 -1.32 7.86 7.51
CA SER A 14 -2.73 7.85 7.08
C SER A 14 -3.63 8.55 8.08
N ARG A 15 -4.65 9.25 7.57
CA ARG A 15 -5.68 9.85 8.44
C ARG A 15 -6.43 8.78 9.24
N ALA A 16 -6.85 9.18 10.44
CA ALA A 16 -7.59 8.32 11.39
C ALA A 16 -6.87 7.00 11.74
N THR A 17 -5.54 6.97 11.62
CA THR A 17 -4.69 5.84 11.99
C THR A 17 -3.91 6.18 13.26
N SER A 18 -3.60 5.16 14.09
CA SER A 18 -2.85 5.37 15.34
C SER A 18 -1.44 5.91 15.07
N PRO A 19 -0.93 6.86 15.88
CA PRO A 19 0.45 7.34 15.76
C PRO A 19 1.50 6.24 16.02
N SER A 20 1.10 5.13 16.67
CA SER A 20 1.95 3.97 16.92
C SER A 20 2.01 2.98 15.75
N MET A 21 1.45 3.31 14.58
CA MET A 21 1.58 2.49 13.36
C MET A 21 2.95 2.72 12.71
N ASP A 22 4.00 2.33 13.42
CA ASP A 22 5.40 2.30 12.97
C ASP A 22 5.93 0.85 12.89
N LEU A 23 7.06 0.64 12.22
CA LEU A 23 7.58 -0.71 11.93
C LEU A 23 7.90 -1.51 13.21
N GLU A 24 8.40 -0.85 14.25
CA GLU A 24 8.75 -1.46 15.53
C GLU A 24 7.50 -1.98 16.27
N ASN A 25 6.47 -1.14 16.39
CA ASN A 25 5.21 -1.53 17.00
C ASN A 25 4.48 -2.58 16.16
N LEU A 26 4.47 -2.44 14.84
CA LEU A 26 3.90 -3.45 13.94
C LEU A 26 4.58 -4.80 14.13
N THR A 27 5.90 -4.84 14.20
CA THR A 27 6.67 -6.06 14.46
C THR A 27 6.32 -6.67 15.82
N LYS A 28 6.23 -5.86 16.88
CA LYS A 28 5.84 -6.32 18.22
C LYS A 28 4.46 -6.99 18.18
N TRP A 29 3.47 -6.35 17.56
CA TRP A 29 2.10 -6.89 17.52
C TRP A 29 1.94 -8.05 16.54
N ALA A 30 2.70 -8.09 15.44
CA ALA A 30 2.73 -9.23 14.53
C ALA A 30 3.12 -10.51 15.25
N LYS A 31 4.15 -10.46 16.11
CA LYS A 31 4.59 -11.61 16.91
C LYS A 31 3.53 -12.09 17.88
N ILE A 32 2.92 -11.16 18.63
CA ILE A 32 1.84 -11.49 19.56
C ILE A 32 0.66 -12.14 18.81
N LYS A 33 0.34 -11.65 17.61
CA LYS A 33 -0.72 -12.21 16.75
C LYS A 33 -0.33 -13.48 15.99
N GLY A 34 0.94 -13.85 15.94
CA GLY A 34 1.44 -14.96 15.11
C GLY A 34 1.48 -14.66 13.60
N ILE A 35 1.52 -13.39 13.20
CA ILE A 35 1.63 -12.97 11.80
C ILE A 35 3.10 -12.90 11.39
N LYS A 36 3.48 -13.63 10.35
CA LYS A 36 4.88 -13.69 9.90
C LYS A 36 5.21 -12.66 8.81
N VAL A 37 4.24 -12.32 7.97
CA VAL A 37 4.42 -11.34 6.88
C VAL A 37 3.41 -10.20 7.02
N LEU A 38 3.90 -8.97 7.06
CA LEU A 38 3.07 -7.78 7.04
C LEU A 38 3.23 -7.02 5.73
N GLY A 39 2.17 -6.33 5.28
CA GLY A 39 2.30 -5.23 4.35
C GLY A 39 2.90 -4.01 5.06
N THR A 40 3.77 -3.25 4.39
CA THR A 40 4.29 -1.99 4.97
C THR A 40 3.21 -0.93 5.10
N GLY A 41 2.21 -0.95 4.22
CA GLY A 41 1.29 0.16 4.02
C GLY A 41 1.99 1.41 3.46
N ASP A 42 1.20 2.25 2.80
CA ASP A 42 1.50 3.65 2.50
C ASP A 42 2.89 3.98 1.90
N PHE A 43 3.55 3.07 1.15
CA PHE A 43 4.89 3.34 0.61
C PHE A 43 4.94 4.57 -0.32
N THR A 44 3.80 5.10 -0.76
CA THR A 44 3.70 6.33 -1.56
C THR A 44 3.96 7.59 -0.75
N HIS A 45 3.76 7.56 0.57
CA HIS A 45 4.00 8.71 1.42
C HIS A 45 5.51 8.92 1.62
N PRO A 46 6.10 10.06 1.23
CA PRO A 46 7.55 10.18 1.13
C PRO A 46 8.27 10.06 2.48
N GLN A 47 7.72 10.62 3.56
CA GLN A 47 8.35 10.46 4.88
C GLN A 47 8.26 9.02 5.39
N TRP A 48 7.20 8.29 5.02
CA TRP A 48 7.10 6.88 5.37
C TRP A 48 8.08 6.06 4.54
N PHE A 49 8.15 6.34 3.24
CA PHE A 49 9.05 5.69 2.32
C PHE A 49 10.53 5.82 2.72
N GLU A 50 10.96 7.02 3.12
CA GLU A 50 12.31 7.22 3.67
C GLU A 50 12.52 6.39 4.95
N ASN A 51 11.51 6.32 5.83
CA ASN A 51 11.59 5.47 7.03
C ASN A 51 11.71 3.98 6.69
N LEU A 52 10.98 3.51 5.67
CA LEU A 52 11.08 2.13 5.17
C LEU A 52 12.50 1.85 4.66
N LYS A 53 13.07 2.72 3.82
CA LYS A 53 14.45 2.56 3.30
C LYS A 53 15.51 2.60 4.41
N GLU A 54 15.32 3.48 5.40
CA GLU A 54 16.22 3.60 6.54
C GLU A 54 16.22 2.34 7.41
N LYS A 55 15.05 1.77 7.69
CA LYS A 55 14.89 0.72 8.70
C LYS A 55 14.81 -0.70 8.16
N LEU A 56 14.45 -0.88 6.89
CA LEU A 56 14.30 -2.20 6.29
C LEU A 56 15.51 -2.59 5.45
N GLU A 57 15.84 -3.88 5.48
CA GLU A 57 16.82 -4.51 4.61
C GLU A 57 16.21 -5.75 3.94
N PRO A 58 16.71 -6.16 2.76
CA PRO A 58 16.26 -7.39 2.09
C PRO A 58 16.42 -8.63 2.97
N ALA A 59 15.48 -9.56 2.88
CA ALA A 59 15.52 -10.85 3.58
C ALA A 59 15.41 -12.03 2.61
N GLU A 60 14.33 -12.09 1.86
CA GLU A 60 14.08 -13.04 0.77
C GLU A 60 13.61 -12.25 -0.46
N PRO A 61 13.56 -12.84 -1.68
CA PRO A 61 13.07 -12.12 -2.86
C PRO A 61 11.69 -11.47 -2.62
N GLY A 62 11.61 -10.15 -2.74
CA GLY A 62 10.40 -9.35 -2.50
C GLY A 62 10.04 -9.11 -1.03
N LEU A 63 10.79 -9.66 -0.08
CA LEU A 63 10.54 -9.53 1.35
C LEU A 63 11.68 -8.81 2.07
N PHE A 64 11.29 -8.03 3.07
CA PHE A 64 12.18 -7.20 3.86
C PHE A 64 12.05 -7.53 5.34
N LYS A 65 13.04 -7.15 6.14
CA LYS A 65 13.00 -7.24 7.60
C LYS A 65 13.59 -5.97 8.21
N LEU A 66 13.30 -5.73 9.48
CA LEU A 66 13.97 -4.67 10.24
C LEU A 66 15.47 -4.95 10.34
N LYS A 67 16.29 -3.92 10.05
CA LYS A 67 17.75 -3.95 10.28
C LYS A 67 18.11 -4.15 11.74
N LYS A 68 17.29 -3.61 12.64
CA LYS A 68 17.43 -3.73 14.09
C LYS A 68 16.22 -4.45 14.67
N GLY A 69 16.45 -5.63 15.24
CA GLY A 69 15.42 -6.51 15.79
C GLY A 69 15.85 -7.96 15.69
N ASP A 70 14.96 -8.89 16.07
CA ASP A 70 15.21 -10.34 15.89
C ASP A 70 15.06 -10.81 14.43
N GLY A 71 14.53 -9.95 13.55
CA GLY A 71 14.38 -10.26 12.13
C GLY A 71 13.42 -11.41 11.86
N GLU A 72 12.41 -11.64 12.72
CA GLU A 72 11.42 -12.71 12.51
C GLU A 72 10.26 -12.31 11.59
N THR A 73 9.77 -11.09 11.74
CA THR A 73 8.70 -10.54 10.90
C THR A 73 9.27 -10.11 9.55
N ARG A 74 8.55 -10.47 8.48
CA ARG A 74 8.82 -10.00 7.11
C ARG A 74 7.85 -8.89 6.74
N PHE A 75 8.32 -8.02 5.87
CA PHE A 75 7.55 -6.94 5.27
C PHE A 75 7.50 -7.10 3.75
N LEU A 76 6.31 -6.96 3.19
CA LEU A 76 6.07 -6.80 1.76
C LEU A 76 5.73 -5.34 1.50
N LEU A 77 6.37 -4.70 0.53
CA LEU A 77 6.08 -3.30 0.20
C LEU A 77 4.65 -3.20 -0.36
N SER A 78 3.77 -2.57 0.40
CA SER A 78 2.38 -2.32 0.01
C SER A 78 1.94 -0.88 0.21
N ALA A 79 0.99 -0.43 -0.60
CA ALA A 79 0.31 0.85 -0.48
C ALA A 79 -1.14 0.73 -0.95
N GLU A 80 -2.00 1.61 -0.48
CA GLU A 80 -3.37 1.76 -1.00
C GLU A 80 -3.50 3.13 -1.64
N ILE A 81 -4.11 3.20 -2.83
CA ILE A 81 -4.43 4.44 -3.53
C ILE A 81 -5.94 4.61 -3.57
N SER A 82 -6.41 5.82 -3.26
CA SER A 82 -7.83 6.17 -3.43
C SER A 82 -8.05 6.80 -4.79
N CYS A 83 -8.58 6.02 -5.73
CA CYS A 83 -8.96 6.48 -7.07
C CYS A 83 -10.35 7.12 -7.01
N ILE A 84 -10.43 8.42 -7.29
CA ILE A 84 -11.70 9.15 -7.38
C ILE A 84 -11.80 9.82 -8.75
N TYR A 85 -12.71 9.34 -9.61
CA TYR A 85 -12.81 9.80 -10.99
C TYR A 85 -14.23 9.61 -11.55
N SER A 86 -14.59 10.36 -12.58
CA SER A 86 -15.89 10.25 -13.25
C SER A 86 -15.86 9.20 -14.35
N LYS A 87 -16.81 8.26 -14.36
CA LYS A 87 -16.96 7.24 -15.42
C LYS A 87 -18.40 6.76 -15.55
N GLY A 88 -18.91 6.74 -16.78
CA GLY A 88 -20.30 6.39 -17.06
C GLY A 88 -21.29 7.37 -16.40
N GLY A 89 -21.00 8.67 -16.43
CA GLY A 89 -21.84 9.71 -15.86
C GLY A 89 -21.90 9.76 -14.32
N ARG A 90 -21.10 8.95 -13.61
CA ARG A 90 -21.06 8.89 -12.13
C ARG A 90 -19.64 9.06 -11.62
N VAL A 91 -19.49 9.65 -10.43
CA VAL A 91 -18.21 9.67 -9.70
C VAL A 91 -18.01 8.29 -9.07
N ARG A 92 -16.91 7.63 -9.43
CA ARG A 92 -16.48 6.36 -8.85
C ARG A 92 -15.41 6.64 -7.80
N LYS A 93 -15.49 5.94 -6.67
CA LYS A 93 -14.50 6.01 -5.59
C LYS A 93 -14.10 4.59 -5.25
N ILE A 94 -12.86 4.25 -5.53
CA ILE A 94 -12.36 2.87 -5.44
C ILE A 94 -10.96 2.92 -4.86
N HIS A 95 -10.71 2.06 -3.90
CA HIS A 95 -9.38 1.84 -3.38
C HIS A 95 -8.70 0.65 -4.05
N ILE A 96 -7.42 0.79 -4.32
CA ILE A 96 -6.60 -0.25 -4.94
C ILE A 96 -5.33 -0.41 -4.12
N ILE A 97 -5.08 -1.65 -3.69
CA ILE A 97 -3.84 -2.06 -3.04
C ILE A 97 -2.82 -2.35 -4.14
N ILE A 98 -1.59 -1.89 -3.93
CA ILE A 98 -0.44 -2.14 -4.78
C ILE A 98 0.61 -2.86 -3.96
N PHE A 99 1.18 -3.92 -4.53
CA PHE A 99 2.38 -4.59 -4.02
C PHE A 99 3.52 -4.40 -4.99
N ALA A 100 4.71 -4.09 -4.47
CA ALA A 100 5.91 -3.88 -5.26
C ALA A 100 7.06 -4.79 -4.78
N PRO A 101 7.89 -5.32 -5.70
CA PRO A 101 8.93 -6.28 -5.38
C PRO A 101 10.20 -5.63 -4.78
N SER A 102 10.42 -4.33 -4.98
CA SER A 102 11.64 -3.65 -4.53
C SER A 102 11.45 -2.14 -4.31
N PHE A 103 12.36 -1.54 -3.54
CA PHE A 103 12.40 -0.09 -3.34
C PHE A 103 12.58 0.68 -4.67
N ASP A 104 13.40 0.18 -5.60
CA ASP A 104 13.59 0.81 -6.92
C ASP A 104 12.29 0.87 -7.73
N VAL A 105 11.47 -0.18 -7.66
CA VAL A 105 10.15 -0.21 -8.32
C VAL A 105 9.21 0.77 -7.64
N VAL A 106 9.21 0.83 -6.30
CA VAL A 106 8.43 1.82 -5.55
C VAL A 106 8.84 3.26 -5.91
N GLU A 107 10.13 3.57 -6.03
CA GLU A 107 10.58 4.91 -6.41
C GLU A 107 10.04 5.34 -7.77
N LYS A 108 10.07 4.45 -8.76
CA LYS A 108 9.50 4.71 -10.09
C LYS A 108 7.97 4.89 -10.05
N ILE A 109 7.25 4.06 -9.29
CA ILE A 109 5.81 4.20 -9.08
C ILE A 109 5.51 5.57 -8.43
N ASN A 110 6.22 5.91 -7.36
CA ASN A 110 6.04 7.17 -6.63
C ASN A 110 6.35 8.38 -7.51
N ALA A 111 7.37 8.31 -8.36
CA ALA A 111 7.68 9.38 -9.31
C ALA A 111 6.53 9.59 -10.32
N GLN A 112 6.01 8.53 -10.92
CA GLN A 112 4.91 8.63 -11.88
C GLN A 112 3.61 9.10 -11.24
N LEU A 113 3.24 8.56 -10.07
CA LEU A 113 2.04 8.99 -9.34
C LEU A 113 2.17 10.42 -8.81
N GLY A 114 3.39 10.86 -8.46
CA GLY A 114 3.69 12.22 -8.01
C GLY A 114 3.49 13.29 -9.09
N TRP A 115 3.55 12.92 -10.37
CA TRP A 115 3.18 13.82 -11.48
C TRP A 115 1.66 14.02 -11.63
N ILE A 116 0.87 13.09 -11.08
CA ILE A 116 -0.60 13.09 -11.21
C ILE A 116 -1.25 13.80 -10.03
N GLY A 117 -0.69 13.67 -8.82
CA GLY A 117 -1.31 14.26 -7.63
C GLY A 117 -0.41 14.26 -6.41
N ASN A 118 -0.98 14.71 -5.29
CA ASN A 118 -0.25 14.90 -4.05
C ASN A 118 -0.12 13.58 -3.26
N LEU A 119 1.10 13.08 -3.13
CA LEU A 119 1.42 11.89 -2.32
C LEU A 119 1.77 12.21 -0.85
N LYS A 120 1.89 13.50 -0.50
CA LYS A 120 2.42 13.96 0.80
C LYS A 120 1.35 14.19 1.86
N SER A 121 0.09 14.34 1.47
CA SER A 121 -0.97 14.78 2.40
C SER A 121 -1.57 13.66 3.25
N ASP A 122 -1.46 12.41 2.81
CA ASP A 122 -2.04 11.24 3.48
C ASP A 122 -1.25 9.98 3.07
N GLY A 123 -1.14 9.00 3.97
CA GLY A 123 -0.63 7.66 3.68
C GLY A 123 -1.35 6.94 2.54
N ARG A 124 -2.66 7.19 2.38
CA ARG A 124 -3.48 6.80 1.23
C ARG A 124 -3.77 8.03 0.37
N PRO A 125 -2.94 8.32 -0.65
CA PRO A 125 -3.18 9.47 -1.50
C PRO A 125 -4.47 9.31 -2.30
N ILE A 126 -5.18 10.43 -2.45
CA ILE A 126 -6.38 10.52 -3.28
C ILE A 126 -5.97 11.08 -4.63
N LEU A 127 -6.15 10.28 -5.69
CA LEU A 127 -5.78 10.64 -7.04
C LEU A 127 -7.01 10.67 -7.94
N GLY A 128 -7.08 11.71 -8.78
CA GLY A 128 -8.07 11.88 -9.84
C GLY A 128 -7.85 10.93 -11.02
N LEU A 129 -7.65 9.64 -10.76
CA LEU A 129 -7.09 8.67 -11.68
C LEU A 129 -8.01 7.46 -11.86
N ASP A 130 -8.27 7.07 -13.11
CA ASP A 130 -9.00 5.84 -13.42
C ASP A 130 -8.21 4.61 -12.94
N ALA A 131 -8.90 3.66 -12.32
CA ALA A 131 -8.33 2.40 -11.84
C ALA A 131 -7.52 1.65 -12.92
N LYS A 132 -7.97 1.69 -14.18
CA LYS A 132 -7.27 1.07 -15.31
C LYS A 132 -5.97 1.78 -15.64
N GLU A 133 -5.94 3.11 -15.54
CA GLU A 133 -4.71 3.88 -15.78
C GLU A 133 -3.72 3.69 -14.64
N LEU A 134 -4.19 3.59 -13.39
CA LEU A 134 -3.34 3.19 -12.27
C LEU A 134 -2.70 1.83 -12.51
N ALA A 135 -3.48 0.83 -12.94
CA ALA A 135 -2.97 -0.49 -13.25
C ALA A 135 -1.91 -0.47 -14.37
N LYS A 136 -2.13 0.32 -15.43
CA LYS A 136 -1.14 0.51 -16.50
C LYS A 136 0.15 1.12 -15.98
N ILE A 137 0.08 2.20 -15.21
CA ILE A 137 1.25 2.88 -14.62
C ILE A 137 2.09 1.89 -13.81
N VAL A 138 1.44 1.15 -12.90
CA VAL A 138 2.11 0.20 -12.01
C VAL A 138 2.71 -0.98 -12.78
N LEU A 139 1.94 -1.61 -13.68
CA LEU A 139 2.39 -2.79 -14.43
C LEU A 139 3.42 -2.46 -15.52
N ASN A 140 3.38 -1.25 -16.09
CA ASN A 140 4.42 -0.76 -17.00
C ASN A 140 5.73 -0.45 -16.25
N THR A 141 5.64 -0.10 -14.96
CA THR A 141 6.83 0.10 -14.12
C THR A 141 7.52 -1.22 -13.78
N SER A 142 6.73 -2.26 -13.47
CA SER A 142 7.21 -3.64 -13.34
C SER A 142 6.05 -4.63 -13.49
N SER A 143 6.25 -5.68 -14.27
CA SER A 143 5.30 -6.79 -14.41
C SER A 143 5.14 -7.63 -13.15
N ASP A 144 6.09 -7.53 -12.21
CA ASP A 144 6.08 -8.26 -10.94
C ASP A 144 5.28 -7.55 -9.85
N CYS A 145 4.72 -6.37 -10.14
CA CYS A 145 3.77 -5.71 -9.26
C CYS A 145 2.42 -6.44 -9.28
N LEU A 146 1.71 -6.39 -8.15
CA LEU A 146 0.34 -6.90 -8.04
C LEU A 146 -0.60 -5.78 -7.60
N LEU A 147 -1.77 -5.69 -8.24
CA LEU A 147 -2.84 -4.79 -7.85
C LEU A 147 -4.08 -5.57 -7.46
N ILE A 148 -4.73 -5.17 -6.36
CA ILE A 148 -5.96 -5.78 -5.88
C ILE A 148 -6.96 -4.68 -5.53
N PRO A 149 -8.21 -4.73 -6.04
CA PRO A 149 -9.28 -3.85 -5.55
C PRO A 149 -9.47 -4.09 -4.05
N ALA A 150 -9.25 -3.05 -3.25
CA ALA A 150 -9.36 -3.16 -1.81
C ALA A 150 -10.83 -3.43 -1.43
N HIS A 151 -11.02 -4.27 -0.40
CA HIS A 151 -12.30 -4.46 0.30
C HIS A 151 -13.55 -4.39 -0.60
N ALA A 152 -13.54 -5.16 -1.69
CA ALA A 152 -14.34 -4.96 -2.91
C ALA A 152 -15.85 -4.76 -2.73
N TRP A 153 -16.45 -5.22 -1.62
CA TRP A 153 -17.88 -5.11 -1.33
C TRP A 153 -18.25 -4.15 -0.20
N THR A 154 -17.30 -3.43 0.41
CA THR A 154 -17.70 -2.42 1.41
C THR A 154 -18.51 -1.32 0.70
N PRO A 155 -19.55 -0.75 1.36
CA PRO A 155 -20.49 0.14 0.67
C PRO A 155 -19.84 1.37 0.01
N TRP A 156 -18.70 1.80 0.53
CA TRP A 156 -17.97 2.99 0.12
C TRP A 156 -16.55 2.64 -0.28
N PHE A 157 -15.99 3.38 -1.23
CA PHE A 157 -14.60 3.29 -1.68
C PHE A 157 -14.20 1.91 -2.24
N SER A 158 -15.16 1.18 -2.80
CA SER A 158 -14.96 -0.19 -3.28
C SER A 158 -15.55 -0.42 -4.65
N ILE A 159 -14.99 -1.38 -5.38
CA ILE A 159 -15.36 -1.64 -6.77
C ILE A 159 -16.78 -2.16 -6.94
N PHE A 160 -17.36 -2.86 -5.97
CA PHE A 160 -18.76 -3.32 -5.96
C PHE A 160 -19.59 -2.68 -4.83
N GLY A 161 -19.11 -1.55 -4.29
CA GLY A 161 -19.79 -0.85 -3.20
C GLY A 161 -21.06 -0.14 -3.66
N SER A 162 -22.16 -0.28 -2.91
CA SER A 162 -23.47 0.27 -3.25
C SER A 162 -23.55 1.81 -3.32
N LYS A 163 -22.51 2.53 -2.88
CA LYS A 163 -22.45 4.00 -2.89
C LYS A 163 -21.43 4.59 -3.88
N SER A 164 -20.46 3.81 -4.35
CA SER A 164 -19.35 4.35 -5.16
C SER A 164 -18.73 3.40 -6.19
N GLY A 165 -19.08 2.11 -6.14
CA GLY A 165 -18.55 1.08 -7.02
C GLY A 165 -19.17 1.10 -8.40
N PHE A 166 -18.77 0.14 -9.22
CA PHE A 166 -19.42 -0.25 -10.45
C PHE A 166 -20.56 -1.23 -10.16
N ASP A 167 -21.58 -1.11 -11.00
CA ASP A 167 -22.78 -1.93 -11.10
C ASP A 167 -22.55 -3.13 -12.03
#